data_AF-A0A5P8K3X1-F1
#
_entry.id   AF-A0A5P8K3X1-F1
#
_cell.length_a   1.000
_cell.length_b   1.000
_cell.length_c   1.000
_cell.angle_alpha   90.00
_cell.angle_beta   90.00
_cell.angle_gamma   90.00
#
_symmetry.space_group_name_H-M   'P 1'
#
loop_
_entity.id
_entity.type
_entity.pdbx_description
1 polymer ?
#
loop_
_entity_poly.entity_id
_entity_poly.type
_entity_poly.pdbx_seq_one_letter_code
_entity_poly.pdbx_strand_id
1 'polypeptide(L)'
;MPARRFDAERLLLARRDAHLKQSDIGQALGVSGARVSAWETGRSAPDPERLPGLAQALGQDLDVLFPREGWADLADLRADAGYSQAATRELIGTRTAGPVAAAEHGQRRLAQEYEERLAHAYGVSREALRRAQERSFGIDVPEPGARSGGTLSEPRTLADKITYVLDQMPVRPSDTEIAARGNAMIGRHVLTGDLVCGLRTGRVTSVSPAAGEALAEALDTTSLMWSEDADVQRIITETLVLRGQIAAIAARGGGEEGLSAELLAFVSREVGKAGEEFRGQPDQSAP
;
A
#
# COMPACT_ATOMS: atom_id res chain seq x y z
N MET A 1 -9.89 14.45 -8.70
CA MET A 1 -8.49 14.00 -8.69
C MET A 1 -8.39 13.12 -7.46
N PRO A 2 -7.85 11.88 -7.50
CA PRO A 2 -7.29 11.17 -8.64
C PRO A 2 -7.94 9.79 -8.83
N ALA A 3 -8.57 9.60 -9.99
CA ALA A 3 -8.96 8.27 -10.45
C ALA A 3 -7.72 7.34 -10.54
N ARG A 4 -7.95 6.05 -10.30
CA ARG A 4 -6.92 5.01 -10.44
C ARG A 4 -6.28 5.07 -11.83
N ARG A 5 -4.98 4.79 -11.89
CA ARG A 5 -4.24 4.72 -13.15
C ARG A 5 -4.53 3.39 -13.85
N PHE A 6 -4.97 3.50 -15.10
CA PHE A 6 -5.18 2.36 -15.97
C PHE A 6 -3.97 2.15 -16.88
N ASP A 7 -3.47 0.93 -16.94
CA ASP A 7 -2.41 0.50 -17.85
C ASP A 7 -2.89 -0.71 -18.66
N ALA A 8 -2.96 -0.52 -19.99
CA ALA A 8 -3.45 -1.52 -20.93
C ALA A 8 -2.53 -2.75 -21.01
N GLU A 9 -1.21 -2.54 -20.94
CA GLU A 9 -0.23 -3.62 -20.99
C GLU A 9 -0.28 -4.44 -19.70
N ARG A 10 -0.38 -3.76 -18.55
CA ARG A 10 -0.55 -4.44 -17.26
C ARG A 10 -1.82 -5.30 -17.22
N LEU A 11 -2.95 -4.79 -17.74
CA LEU A 11 -4.19 -5.56 -17.85
C LEU A 11 -4.01 -6.81 -18.74
N LEU A 12 -3.37 -6.64 -19.90
CA LEU A 12 -3.11 -7.73 -20.84
C LEU A 12 -2.25 -8.84 -20.22
N LEU A 13 -1.17 -8.46 -19.54
CA LEU A 13 -0.27 -9.39 -18.87
C LEU A 13 -0.99 -10.13 -17.74
N ALA A 14 -1.69 -9.40 -16.86
CA ALA A 14 -2.46 -9.99 -15.77
C ALA A 14 -3.49 -11.02 -16.27
N ARG A 15 -4.21 -10.73 -17.37
CA ARG A 15 -5.16 -11.70 -17.96
C ARG A 15 -4.45 -12.95 -18.46
N ARG A 16 -3.31 -12.80 -19.13
CA ARG A 16 -2.58 -13.94 -19.70
C ARG A 16 -2.00 -14.83 -18.61
N ASP A 17 -1.53 -14.23 -17.53
CA ASP A 17 -1.02 -14.94 -16.35
C ASP A 17 -2.14 -15.70 -15.63
N ALA A 18 -3.35 -15.12 -15.58
CA ALA A 18 -4.56 -15.80 -15.11
C ALA A 18 -5.10 -16.86 -16.10
N HIS A 19 -4.48 -17.02 -17.27
CA HIS A 19 -4.90 -17.94 -18.34
C HIS A 19 -6.37 -17.76 -18.80
N LEU A 20 -6.90 -16.55 -18.67
CA LEU A 20 -8.28 -16.21 -19.05
C LEU A 20 -8.36 -15.68 -20.48
N LYS A 21 -9.48 -15.93 -21.17
CA LYS A 21 -9.79 -15.31 -22.45
C LYS A 21 -10.41 -13.93 -22.24
N GLN A 22 -10.32 -13.07 -23.25
CA GLN A 22 -11.01 -11.77 -23.24
C GLN A 22 -12.53 -11.92 -23.09
N SER A 23 -13.10 -13.02 -23.60
CA SER A 23 -14.51 -13.37 -23.42
C SER A 23 -14.88 -13.64 -21.98
N ASP A 24 -13.97 -14.22 -21.20
CA ASP A 24 -14.22 -14.64 -19.82
C ASP A 24 -14.30 -13.40 -18.91
N ILE A 25 -13.36 -12.46 -19.10
CA ILE A 25 -13.43 -11.13 -18.49
C ILE A 25 -14.68 -10.39 -18.95
N GLY A 26 -15.00 -10.43 -20.24
CA GLY A 26 -16.20 -9.81 -20.78
C GLY A 26 -17.47 -10.31 -20.08
N GLN A 27 -17.60 -11.63 -19.94
CA GLN A 27 -18.73 -12.26 -19.26
C GLN A 27 -18.81 -11.84 -17.79
N ALA A 28 -17.69 -11.84 -17.07
CA ALA A 28 -17.65 -11.45 -15.66
C ALA A 28 -18.10 -9.99 -15.44
N LEU A 29 -17.81 -9.08 -16.39
CA LEU A 29 -18.16 -7.67 -16.29
C LEU A 29 -19.42 -7.27 -17.07
N GLY A 30 -20.11 -8.22 -17.72
CA GLY A 30 -21.26 -7.93 -18.56
C GLY A 30 -20.94 -7.06 -19.79
N VAL A 31 -19.72 -7.18 -20.34
CA VAL A 31 -19.28 -6.48 -21.55
C VAL A 31 -18.82 -7.47 -22.63
N SER A 32 -18.68 -7.02 -23.87
CA SER A 32 -18.16 -7.88 -24.94
C SER A 32 -16.65 -8.09 -24.81
N GLY A 33 -16.16 -9.28 -25.19
CA GLY A 33 -14.71 -9.53 -25.27
C GLY A 33 -13.97 -8.58 -26.22
N ALA A 34 -14.66 -8.05 -27.23
CA ALA A 34 -14.13 -7.00 -28.10
C ALA A 34 -13.86 -5.68 -27.35
N ARG A 35 -14.69 -5.34 -26.34
CA ARG A 35 -14.46 -4.17 -25.48
C ARG A 35 -13.23 -4.37 -24.60
N VAL A 36 -13.05 -5.58 -24.06
CA VAL A 36 -11.83 -5.96 -23.31
C VAL A 36 -10.59 -5.88 -24.20
N SER A 37 -10.68 -6.37 -25.45
CA SER A 37 -9.60 -6.21 -26.43
C SER A 37 -9.28 -4.74 -26.71
N ALA A 38 -10.28 -3.86 -26.82
CA ALA A 38 -10.06 -2.43 -26.99
C ALA A 38 -9.35 -1.80 -25.78
N TRP A 39 -9.61 -2.27 -24.57
CA TRP A 39 -8.87 -1.87 -23.35
C TRP A 39 -7.42 -2.33 -23.37
N GLU A 40 -7.17 -3.61 -23.65
CA GLU A 40 -5.82 -4.21 -23.68
C GLU A 40 -4.93 -3.64 -24.78
N THR A 41 -5.52 -3.11 -25.85
CA THR A 41 -4.81 -2.45 -26.96
C THR A 41 -4.66 -0.94 -26.77
N GLY A 42 -5.16 -0.38 -25.66
CA GLY A 42 -5.13 1.06 -25.40
C GLY A 42 -6.04 1.91 -26.29
N ARG A 43 -6.90 1.29 -27.11
CA ARG A 43 -7.88 2.01 -27.96
C ARG A 43 -9.00 2.66 -27.15
N SER A 44 -9.22 2.20 -25.93
CA SER A 44 -10.17 2.78 -24.97
C SER A 44 -9.74 2.44 -23.54
N ALA A 45 -10.33 3.09 -22.54
CA ALA A 45 -10.16 2.74 -21.12
C ALA A 45 -11.49 2.23 -20.54
N PRO A 46 -11.46 1.35 -19.53
CA PRO A 46 -12.63 1.00 -18.74
C PRO A 46 -13.08 2.21 -17.89
N ASP A 47 -14.39 2.34 -17.66
CA ASP A 47 -14.90 3.32 -16.70
C ASP A 47 -14.42 2.94 -15.28
N PRO A 48 -14.15 3.91 -14.38
CA PRO A 48 -13.55 3.66 -13.07
C PRO A 48 -14.29 2.61 -12.22
N GLU A 49 -15.63 2.60 -12.26
CA GLU A 49 -16.44 1.63 -11.51
C GLU A 49 -16.28 0.17 -11.98
N ARG A 50 -15.64 -0.07 -13.14
CA ARG A 50 -15.37 -1.43 -13.65
C ARG A 50 -14.01 -1.96 -13.21
N LEU A 51 -13.13 -1.11 -12.68
CA LEU A 51 -11.80 -1.52 -12.24
C LEU A 51 -11.84 -2.56 -11.10
N PRO A 52 -12.71 -2.46 -10.08
CA PRO A 52 -12.79 -3.49 -9.04
C PRO A 52 -13.23 -4.84 -9.61
N GLY A 53 -14.19 -4.84 -10.55
CA GLY A 53 -14.64 -6.06 -11.22
C GLY A 53 -13.55 -6.70 -12.09
N LEU A 54 -12.71 -5.89 -12.75
CA LEU A 54 -11.53 -6.40 -13.47
C LEU A 54 -10.53 -7.05 -12.52
N ALA A 55 -10.19 -6.38 -11.42
CA ALA A 55 -9.27 -6.90 -10.42
C ALA A 55 -9.78 -8.22 -9.82
N GLN A 56 -11.06 -8.28 -9.45
CA GLN A 56 -11.71 -9.49 -8.95
C GLN A 56 -11.72 -10.63 -9.98
N ALA A 57 -12.08 -10.35 -11.24
CA ALA A 57 -12.08 -11.37 -12.30
C ALA A 57 -10.68 -11.94 -12.58
N LEU A 58 -9.64 -11.15 -12.34
CA LEU A 58 -8.23 -11.52 -12.51
C LEU A 58 -7.61 -12.10 -11.24
N GLY A 59 -8.32 -12.12 -10.11
CA GLY A 59 -7.79 -12.54 -8.81
C GLY A 59 -6.64 -11.67 -8.31
N GLN A 60 -6.58 -10.41 -8.73
CA GLN A 60 -5.54 -9.46 -8.32
C GLN A 60 -6.10 -8.38 -7.41
N ASP A 61 -5.24 -7.81 -6.58
CA ASP A 61 -5.60 -6.66 -5.76
C ASP A 61 -5.81 -5.40 -6.63
N LEU A 62 -6.83 -4.62 -6.27
CA LEU A 62 -7.25 -3.43 -7.02
C LEU A 62 -6.18 -2.32 -7.00
N ASP A 63 -5.43 -2.16 -5.91
CA ASP A 63 -4.34 -1.17 -5.82
C ASP A 63 -3.08 -1.62 -6.56
N VAL A 64 -2.85 -2.93 -6.65
CA VAL A 64 -1.74 -3.48 -7.43
C VAL A 64 -1.99 -3.31 -8.93
N LEU A 65 -3.18 -3.71 -9.39
CA LEU A 65 -3.50 -3.67 -10.81
C LEU A 65 -3.78 -2.24 -11.28
N PHE A 66 -4.43 -1.42 -10.46
CA PHE A 66 -4.84 -0.06 -10.79
C PHE A 66 -4.41 0.92 -9.67
N PRO A 67 -3.12 1.26 -9.59
CA PRO A 67 -2.59 2.08 -8.52
C PRO A 67 -3.16 3.51 -8.56
N ARG A 68 -3.30 4.11 -7.39
CA ARG A 68 -3.74 5.50 -7.19
C ARG A 68 -2.62 6.34 -6.61
N GLU A 69 -2.50 7.57 -7.06
CA GLU A 69 -1.62 8.56 -6.42
C GLU A 69 -2.42 9.40 -5.45
N GLY A 70 -2.06 9.41 -4.17
CA GLY A 70 -2.79 10.18 -3.16
C GLY A 70 -4.06 9.47 -2.66
N TRP A 71 -4.84 10.20 -1.88
CA TRP A 71 -5.99 9.66 -1.16
C TRP A 71 -7.26 9.68 -2.02
N ALA A 72 -8.15 8.70 -1.80
CA ALA A 72 -9.41 8.60 -2.51
C ALA A 72 -10.36 9.78 -2.19
N ASP A 73 -10.97 10.35 -3.23
CA ASP A 73 -12.08 11.29 -3.13
C ASP A 73 -13.46 10.56 -3.12
N LEU A 74 -14.58 11.29 -3.08
CA LEU A 74 -15.91 10.65 -3.07
C LEU A 74 -16.20 9.81 -4.33
N ALA A 75 -15.76 10.27 -5.50
CA ALA A 75 -16.00 9.56 -6.75
C ALA A 75 -15.17 8.29 -6.80
N ASP A 76 -13.97 8.34 -6.21
CA ASP A 76 -13.08 7.20 -6.05
C ASP A 76 -13.66 6.14 -5.12
N LEU A 77 -14.17 6.52 -3.95
CA LEU A 77 -14.81 5.56 -3.03
C LEU A 77 -16.01 4.87 -3.69
N ARG A 78 -16.80 5.63 -4.45
CA ARG A 78 -17.93 5.09 -5.22
C ARG A 78 -17.45 4.09 -6.27
N ALA A 79 -16.44 4.47 -7.05
CA ALA A 79 -15.90 3.63 -8.12
C ALA A 79 -15.23 2.37 -7.57
N ASP A 80 -14.50 2.45 -6.46
CA ASP A 80 -13.85 1.33 -5.79
C ASP A 80 -14.87 0.33 -5.22
N ALA A 81 -16.04 0.81 -4.82
CA ALA A 81 -17.19 -0.02 -4.46
C ALA A 81 -17.97 -0.57 -5.67
N GLY A 82 -17.55 -0.27 -6.90
CA GLY A 82 -18.15 -0.78 -8.13
C GLY A 82 -19.45 -0.08 -8.56
N TYR A 83 -19.79 1.06 -7.95
CA TYR A 83 -21.02 1.78 -8.27
C TYR A 83 -20.81 2.82 -9.37
N SER A 84 -21.68 2.81 -10.38
CA SER A 84 -21.79 3.95 -11.30
C SER A 84 -22.41 5.16 -10.59
N GLN A 85 -22.18 6.37 -11.11
CA GLN A 85 -22.80 7.57 -10.53
C GLN A 85 -24.34 7.48 -10.55
N ALA A 86 -24.92 6.86 -11.59
CA ALA A 86 -26.36 6.67 -11.68
C ALA A 86 -26.92 5.73 -10.60
N ALA A 87 -26.16 4.70 -10.20
CA ALA A 87 -26.58 3.74 -9.17
C ALA A 87 -26.76 4.40 -7.79
N THR A 88 -26.09 5.54 -7.54
CA THR A 88 -26.20 6.25 -6.25
C THR A 88 -27.63 6.66 -5.91
N ARG A 89 -28.48 6.94 -6.91
CA ARG A 89 -29.89 7.32 -6.71
C ARG A 89 -30.66 6.26 -5.90
N GLU A 90 -30.34 4.98 -6.13
CA GLU A 90 -30.97 3.85 -5.45
C GLU A 90 -30.41 3.69 -4.05
N LEU A 91 -29.11 3.94 -3.86
CA LEU A 91 -28.44 3.90 -2.55
C LEU A 91 -28.97 4.97 -1.59
N ILE A 92 -29.22 6.19 -2.08
CA ILE A 92 -29.71 7.31 -1.25
C ILE A 92 -31.23 7.51 -1.32
N GLY A 93 -31.94 6.69 -2.10
CA GLY A 93 -33.41 6.75 -2.22
C GLY A 93 -33.94 8.01 -2.93
N THR A 94 -33.16 8.61 -3.82
CA THR A 94 -33.53 9.83 -4.55
C THR A 94 -33.91 9.53 -6.00
N ARG A 95 -34.62 10.47 -6.65
CA ARG A 95 -34.96 10.36 -8.08
C ARG A 95 -33.75 10.58 -8.99
N THR A 96 -32.72 11.28 -8.52
CA THR A 96 -31.53 11.65 -9.30
C THR A 96 -30.26 11.44 -8.50
N ALA A 97 -29.16 11.16 -9.19
CA ALA A 97 -27.81 11.13 -8.63
C ALA A 97 -27.24 12.52 -8.30
N GLY A 98 -28.02 13.59 -8.52
CA GLY A 98 -27.59 14.99 -8.41
C GLY A 98 -26.94 15.36 -7.07
N PRO A 99 -27.46 14.93 -5.91
CA PRO A 99 -26.83 15.23 -4.63
C PRO A 99 -25.41 14.66 -4.50
N VAL A 100 -25.20 13.41 -4.94
CA VAL A 100 -23.88 12.77 -4.88
C VAL A 100 -22.96 13.36 -5.94
N ALA A 101 -23.44 13.56 -7.16
CA ALA A 101 -22.69 14.22 -8.22
C ALA A 101 -22.22 15.62 -7.78
N ALA A 102 -23.08 16.44 -7.19
CA ALA A 102 -22.69 17.77 -6.71
C ALA A 102 -21.63 17.71 -5.61
N ALA A 103 -21.65 16.68 -4.75
CA ALA A 103 -20.63 16.47 -3.73
C ALA A 103 -19.29 16.00 -4.31
N GLU A 104 -19.31 15.07 -5.26
CA GLU A 104 -18.12 14.60 -5.98
C GLU A 104 -17.38 15.73 -6.69
N HIS A 105 -18.12 16.71 -7.22
CA HIS A 105 -17.56 17.88 -7.89
C HIS A 105 -17.24 19.05 -6.95
N GLY A 106 -17.37 18.88 -5.62
CA GLY A 106 -17.10 19.93 -4.64
C GLY A 106 -18.07 21.11 -4.70
N GLN A 107 -19.27 20.94 -5.27
CA GLN A 107 -20.26 22.00 -5.44
C GLN A 107 -21.22 22.09 -4.25
N ARG A 108 -21.61 20.95 -3.67
CA ARG A 108 -22.52 20.88 -2.53
C ARG A 108 -22.24 19.66 -1.67
N ARG A 109 -22.16 19.86 -0.35
CA ARG A 109 -21.93 18.76 0.61
C ARG A 109 -23.13 17.82 0.68
N LEU A 110 -22.86 16.55 0.94
CA LEU A 110 -23.86 15.53 1.23
C LEU A 110 -24.65 15.89 2.48
N ALA A 111 -25.95 15.56 2.48
CA ALA A 111 -26.74 15.60 3.70
C ALA A 111 -26.36 14.42 4.60
N GLN A 112 -26.46 14.60 5.92
CA GLN A 112 -26.05 13.61 6.91
C GLN A 112 -26.76 12.25 6.74
N GLU A 113 -28.01 12.25 6.29
CA GLU A 113 -28.80 11.05 5.97
C GLU A 113 -28.26 10.26 4.77
N TYR A 114 -27.58 10.92 3.84
CA TYR A 114 -26.95 10.26 2.68
C TYR A 114 -25.59 9.71 3.06
N GLU A 115 -24.85 10.39 3.96
CA GLU A 115 -23.54 9.94 4.42
C GLU A 115 -23.58 8.53 5.00
N GLU A 116 -24.60 8.20 5.81
CA GLU A 116 -24.72 6.87 6.45
C GLU A 116 -24.96 5.78 5.41
N ARG A 117 -25.90 6.00 4.48
CA ARG A 117 -26.24 5.03 3.44
C ARG A 117 -25.07 4.80 2.48
N LEU A 118 -24.39 5.88 2.09
CA LEU A 118 -23.25 5.82 1.18
C LEU A 118 -22.03 5.20 1.86
N ALA A 119 -21.74 5.53 3.11
CA ALA A 119 -20.63 4.92 3.85
C ALA A 119 -20.82 3.41 3.95
N HIS A 120 -22.03 2.97 4.29
CA HIS A 120 -22.36 1.55 4.33
C HIS A 120 -22.23 0.88 2.96
N ALA A 121 -22.81 1.47 1.91
CA ALA A 121 -22.73 0.93 0.56
C ALA A 121 -21.29 0.85 0.03
N TYR A 122 -20.46 1.85 0.34
CA TYR A 122 -19.07 1.91 -0.11
C TYR A 122 -18.13 1.08 0.76
N GLY A 123 -18.62 0.49 1.86
CA GLY A 123 -17.81 -0.31 2.77
C GLY A 123 -16.79 0.52 3.58
N VAL A 124 -17.07 1.80 3.84
CA VAL A 124 -16.18 2.70 4.59
C VAL A 124 -16.84 3.27 5.84
N SER A 125 -16.03 3.80 6.77
CA SER A 125 -16.56 4.58 7.90
C SER A 125 -17.12 5.93 7.43
N ARG A 126 -18.05 6.49 8.22
CA ARG A 126 -18.60 7.83 7.97
C ARG A 126 -17.51 8.90 7.98
N GLU A 127 -16.53 8.74 8.87
CA GLU A 127 -15.38 9.63 8.99
C GLU A 127 -14.53 9.58 7.72
N ALA A 128 -14.24 8.38 7.20
CA ALA A 128 -13.50 8.23 5.94
C ALA A 128 -14.27 8.85 4.76
N LEU A 129 -15.58 8.64 4.67
CA LEU A 129 -16.42 9.26 3.65
C LEU A 129 -16.40 10.80 3.74
N ARG A 130 -16.43 11.37 4.95
CA ARG A 130 -16.32 12.82 5.15
C ARG A 130 -14.95 13.35 4.73
N ARG A 131 -13.86 12.64 5.02
CA ARG A 131 -12.52 13.03 4.55
C ARG A 131 -12.41 12.98 3.03
N ALA A 132 -12.93 11.93 2.41
CA ALA A 132 -13.03 11.84 0.95
C ALA A 132 -13.86 12.98 0.36
N GLN A 133 -14.93 13.41 1.05
CA GLN A 133 -15.68 14.61 0.70
C GLN A 133 -14.81 15.86 0.79
N GLU A 134 -14.06 16.09 1.86
CA GLU A 134 -13.15 17.24 1.95
C GLU A 134 -12.17 17.30 0.75
N ARG A 135 -11.66 16.14 0.32
CA ARG A 135 -10.78 16.04 -0.86
C ARG A 135 -11.48 16.40 -2.16
N SER A 136 -12.75 16.03 -2.34
CA SER A 136 -13.58 16.49 -3.46
C SER A 136 -13.75 18.02 -3.49
N PHE A 137 -13.63 18.69 -2.33
CA PHE A 137 -13.63 20.16 -2.21
C PHE A 137 -12.22 20.77 -2.30
N GLY A 138 -11.20 19.97 -2.61
CA GLY A 138 -9.80 20.42 -2.72
C GLY A 138 -9.07 20.59 -1.39
N ILE A 139 -9.63 20.10 -0.29
CA ILE A 139 -9.00 20.12 1.03
C ILE A 139 -8.30 18.77 1.23
N ASP A 140 -6.97 18.77 1.25
CA ASP A 140 -6.20 17.55 1.49
C ASP A 140 -6.28 17.15 2.97
N VAL A 141 -7.06 16.11 3.23
CA VAL A 141 -7.25 15.54 4.58
C VAL A 141 -6.68 14.12 4.57
N PRO A 142 -5.62 13.80 5.33
CA PRO A 142 -5.09 12.43 5.44
C PRO A 142 -6.06 11.48 6.16
N GLU A 143 -6.00 10.17 5.88
CA GLU A 143 -6.72 9.16 6.67
C GLU A 143 -6.12 9.03 8.09
N PRO A 144 -6.91 8.71 9.12
CA PRO A 144 -6.41 8.59 10.48
C PRO A 144 -5.52 7.34 10.59
N GLY A 145 -4.31 7.52 11.10
CA GLY A 145 -3.28 6.47 11.11
C GLY A 145 -2.48 6.38 9.81
N ALA A 146 -2.96 6.98 8.71
CA ALA A 146 -2.13 7.23 7.54
C ALA A 146 -1.23 8.44 7.83
N ARG A 147 0.04 8.18 8.14
CA ARG A 147 1.04 9.23 8.24
C ARG A 147 1.05 10.01 6.93
N SER A 148 1.12 11.34 7.04
CA SER A 148 1.14 12.29 5.92
C SER A 148 1.92 11.76 4.73
N GLY A 149 1.32 11.85 3.54
CA GLY A 149 1.87 11.34 2.29
C GLY A 149 3.29 11.80 2.00
N GLY A 150 4.26 11.03 2.46
CA GLY A 150 5.31 10.58 1.58
C GLY A 150 4.67 9.54 0.67
N THR A 151 4.73 9.75 -0.63
CA THR A 151 4.78 8.68 -1.60
C THR A 151 5.34 7.41 -0.95
N LEU A 152 4.73 6.24 -1.20
CA LEU A 152 5.49 4.99 -1.21
C LEU A 152 6.53 5.09 -2.34
N SER A 153 7.46 6.06 -2.26
CA SER A 153 8.77 5.91 -2.85
C SER A 153 9.32 4.72 -2.11
N GLU A 154 9.34 3.59 -2.81
CA GLU A 154 10.33 2.54 -2.63
C GLU A 154 11.48 3.08 -1.79
N PRO A 155 11.73 2.58 -0.57
CA PRO A 155 12.84 3.06 0.25
C PRO A 155 14.15 2.73 -0.48
N ARG A 156 14.60 3.67 -1.33
CA ARG A 156 15.74 3.51 -2.24
C ARG A 156 17.03 3.80 -1.52
N THR A 157 17.01 4.76 -0.59
CA THR A 157 18.19 5.14 0.18
C THR A 157 18.24 4.47 1.54
N LEU A 158 19.43 4.41 2.14
CA LEU A 158 19.61 3.90 3.50
C LEU A 158 18.80 4.73 4.52
N ALA A 159 18.72 6.04 4.32
CA ALA A 159 17.91 6.95 5.13
C ALA A 159 16.42 6.61 5.07
N ASP A 160 15.90 6.27 3.89
CA ASP A 160 14.49 5.88 3.71
C ASP A 160 14.20 4.57 4.42
N LYS A 161 15.11 3.58 4.33
CA LYS A 161 14.96 2.28 5.01
C LYS A 161 14.97 2.43 6.53
N ILE A 162 15.90 3.23 7.06
CA ILE A 162 15.98 3.52 8.50
C ILE A 162 14.70 4.23 8.94
N THR A 163 14.24 5.22 8.17
CA THR A 163 13.00 5.94 8.47
C THR A 163 11.79 5.01 8.44
N TYR A 164 11.70 4.14 7.43
CA TYR A 164 10.65 3.15 7.32
C TYR A 164 10.59 2.24 8.54
N VAL A 165 11.72 1.66 8.96
CA VAL A 165 11.76 0.76 10.12
C VAL A 165 11.36 1.49 11.40
N LEU A 166 11.93 2.67 11.65
CA LEU A 166 11.59 3.48 12.83
C LEU A 166 10.11 3.87 12.87
N ASP A 167 9.51 4.08 11.70
CA ASP A 167 8.10 4.43 11.60
C ASP A 167 7.16 3.28 11.97
N GLN A 168 7.59 2.03 11.78
CA GLN A 168 6.82 0.85 12.18
C GLN A 168 6.93 0.53 13.68
N MET A 169 7.87 1.14 14.40
CA MET A 169 8.04 0.88 15.83
C MET A 169 6.97 1.60 16.66
N PRO A 170 6.40 0.96 17.69
CA PRO A 170 5.38 1.58 18.55
C PRO A 170 5.95 2.75 19.37
N VAL A 171 7.23 2.70 19.72
CA VAL A 171 7.97 3.79 20.38
C VAL A 171 9.25 4.01 19.59
N ARG A 172 9.46 5.23 19.10
CA ARG A 172 10.65 5.59 18.33
C ARG A 172 11.85 5.79 19.27
N PRO A 173 12.90 4.96 19.19
CA PRO A 173 14.12 5.18 19.98
C PRO A 173 14.89 6.39 19.45
N SER A 174 15.61 7.07 20.34
CA SER A 174 16.54 8.15 19.97
C SER A 174 17.79 7.60 19.27
N ASP A 175 18.45 8.45 18.49
CA ASP A 175 19.66 8.08 17.74
C ASP A 175 20.78 7.56 18.68
N THR A 176 20.85 8.08 19.91
CA THR A 176 21.78 7.61 20.96
C THR A 176 21.40 6.25 21.55
N GLU A 177 20.11 5.98 21.73
CA GLU A 177 19.62 4.67 22.19
C GLU A 177 19.85 3.58 21.14
N ILE A 178 19.64 3.89 19.85
CA ILE A 178 19.93 2.96 18.75
C ILE A 178 21.42 2.60 18.75
N ALA A 179 22.30 3.60 18.82
CA ALA A 179 23.75 3.37 18.87
C ALA A 179 24.18 2.54 20.09
N ALA A 180 23.63 2.86 21.27
CA ALA A 180 23.95 2.13 22.51
C ALA A 180 23.51 0.66 22.44
N ARG A 181 22.29 0.39 21.95
CA ARG A 181 21.75 -0.97 21.79
C ARG A 181 22.59 -1.79 20.81
N GLY A 182 22.85 -1.27 19.62
CA GLY A 182 23.63 -1.97 18.59
C GLY A 182 25.03 -2.33 19.07
N ASN A 183 25.74 -1.36 19.66
CA ASN A 183 27.09 -1.57 20.18
C ASN A 183 27.14 -2.59 21.33
N ALA A 184 26.14 -2.57 22.21
CA ALA A 184 26.05 -3.52 23.32
C ALA A 184 25.86 -4.96 22.82
N MET A 185 25.07 -5.15 21.77
CA MET A 185 24.79 -6.48 21.18
C MET A 185 26.00 -7.06 20.47
N ILE A 186 26.75 -6.25 19.70
CA ILE A 186 27.93 -6.73 18.97
C ILE A 186 29.24 -6.67 19.78
N GLY A 187 29.19 -6.14 21.00
CA GLY A 187 30.36 -6.01 21.88
C GLY A 187 31.44 -5.05 21.39
N ARG A 188 31.12 -4.12 20.46
CA ARG A 188 32.06 -3.16 19.86
C ARG A 188 31.41 -1.79 19.72
N HIS A 189 32.20 -0.72 19.84
CA HIS A 189 31.74 0.65 19.61
C HIS A 189 31.90 1.05 18.14
N VAL A 190 30.90 0.72 17.32
CA VAL A 190 30.89 1.01 15.87
C VAL A 190 29.83 2.05 15.47
N LEU A 191 28.79 2.23 16.29
CA LEU A 191 27.76 3.26 16.13
C LEU A 191 27.96 4.41 17.11
N THR A 192 27.68 5.64 16.67
CA THR A 192 27.51 6.82 17.52
C THR A 192 26.16 7.46 17.23
N GLY A 193 25.62 8.23 18.17
CA GLY A 193 24.35 8.94 17.96
C GLY A 193 24.41 9.87 16.74
N ASP A 194 25.55 10.53 16.51
CA ASP A 194 25.77 11.39 15.34
C ASP A 194 25.81 10.60 14.03
N LEU A 195 26.42 9.41 14.03
CA LEU A 195 26.43 8.54 12.87
C LEU A 195 25.03 8.03 12.54
N VAL A 196 24.26 7.59 13.54
CA VAL A 196 22.86 7.16 13.35
C VAL A 196 22.00 8.32 12.83
N CYS A 197 22.16 9.52 13.39
CA CYS A 197 21.51 10.74 12.89
C CYS A 197 21.92 11.04 11.44
N GLY A 198 23.21 10.91 11.11
CA GLY A 198 23.74 11.10 9.76
C GLY A 198 23.17 10.11 8.74
N LEU A 199 23.06 8.83 9.11
CA LEU A 199 22.47 7.78 8.28
C LEU A 199 20.96 8.01 8.07
N ARG A 200 20.23 8.33 9.15
CA ARG A 200 18.78 8.61 9.10
C ARG A 200 18.44 9.85 8.28
N THR A 201 19.30 10.86 8.30
CA THR A 201 19.09 12.13 7.56
C THR A 201 19.67 12.11 6.15
N GLY A 202 20.31 11.01 5.74
CA GLY A 202 20.95 10.89 4.43
C GLY A 202 22.23 11.69 4.26
N ARG A 203 22.80 12.25 5.33
CA ARG A 203 24.14 12.88 5.31
C ARG A 203 25.24 11.84 5.14
N VAL A 204 25.00 10.63 5.65
CA VAL A 204 25.85 9.46 5.44
C VAL A 204 25.03 8.46 4.64
N THR A 205 25.54 8.03 3.50
CA THR A 205 24.81 7.18 2.54
C THR A 205 25.29 5.73 2.53
N SER A 206 26.38 5.43 3.22
CA SER A 206 26.99 4.11 3.31
C SER A 206 27.29 3.73 4.76
N VAL A 207 27.33 2.44 5.04
CA VAL A 207 27.61 1.92 6.38
C VAL A 207 28.61 0.76 6.28
N SER A 208 29.56 0.69 7.21
CA SER A 208 30.49 -0.44 7.24
C SER A 208 29.74 -1.73 7.62
N PRO A 209 30.21 -2.92 7.21
CA PRO A 209 29.53 -4.19 7.53
C PRO A 209 29.26 -4.36 9.03
N ALA A 210 30.23 -4.04 9.87
CA ALA A 210 30.10 -4.09 11.34
C ALA A 210 29.07 -3.08 11.88
N ALA A 211 28.97 -1.88 11.29
CA ALA A 211 27.97 -0.90 11.68
C ALA A 211 26.57 -1.27 11.16
N GLY A 212 26.47 -1.94 10.01
CA GLY A 212 25.21 -2.49 9.49
C GLY A 212 24.69 -3.64 10.36
N GLU A 213 25.57 -4.51 10.83
CA GLU A 213 25.23 -5.57 11.81
C GLU A 213 24.73 -4.98 13.13
N ALA A 214 25.45 -4.00 13.70
CA ALA A 214 25.01 -3.31 14.90
C ALA A 214 23.66 -2.60 14.71
N LEU A 215 23.42 -2.01 13.55
CA LEU A 215 22.16 -1.35 13.22
C LEU A 215 21.01 -2.35 13.08
N ALA A 216 21.27 -3.53 12.51
CA ALA A 216 20.32 -4.61 12.40
C ALA A 216 19.85 -5.11 13.77
N GLU A 217 20.80 -5.39 14.66
CA GLU A 217 20.50 -5.81 16.04
C GLU A 217 19.76 -4.71 16.82
N ALA A 218 20.15 -3.45 16.66
CA ALA A 218 19.50 -2.33 17.35
C ALA A 218 18.03 -2.12 16.95
N LEU A 219 17.70 -2.43 15.70
CA LEU A 219 16.38 -2.22 15.09
C LEU A 219 15.57 -3.50 14.91
N ASP A 220 16.07 -4.64 15.42
CA ASP A 220 15.49 -5.97 15.27
C ASP A 220 15.19 -6.33 13.80
N THR A 221 16.20 -6.10 12.94
CA THR A 221 16.17 -6.43 11.51
C THR A 221 17.31 -7.37 11.12
N THR A 222 17.33 -7.82 9.87
CA THR A 222 18.45 -8.59 9.32
C THR A 222 19.52 -7.66 8.73
N SER A 223 20.80 -8.01 8.83
CA SER A 223 21.92 -7.26 8.25
C SER A 223 21.77 -7.02 6.73
N LEU A 224 21.13 -7.95 6.03
CA LEU A 224 20.77 -7.83 4.61
C LEU A 224 19.96 -6.57 4.30
N MET A 225 19.14 -6.09 5.25
CA MET A 225 18.36 -4.86 5.14
C MET A 225 19.23 -3.63 4.82
N TRP A 226 20.47 -3.65 5.29
CA TRP A 226 21.43 -2.54 5.19
C TRP A 226 22.53 -2.80 4.16
N SER A 227 22.42 -3.89 3.38
CA SER A 227 23.40 -4.24 2.35
C SER A 227 23.52 -3.15 1.28
N GLU A 228 24.69 -3.00 0.66
CA GLU A 228 24.84 -2.12 -0.51
C GLU A 228 24.71 -2.88 -1.84
N ASP A 229 24.49 -4.19 -1.78
CA ASP A 229 24.29 -5.04 -2.96
C ASP A 229 22.98 -4.71 -3.66
N ALA A 230 23.05 -4.36 -4.95
CA ALA A 230 21.92 -3.89 -5.74
C ALA A 230 20.83 -4.96 -5.93
N ASP A 231 21.19 -6.23 -6.04
CA ASP A 231 20.22 -7.33 -6.21
C ASP A 231 19.51 -7.63 -4.89
N VAL A 232 20.25 -7.67 -3.79
CA VAL A 232 19.68 -7.82 -2.43
C VAL A 232 18.76 -6.64 -2.12
N GLN A 233 19.17 -5.43 -2.50
CA GLN A 233 18.39 -4.23 -2.21
C GLN A 233 17.10 -4.14 -2.99
N ARG A 234 17.07 -4.60 -4.24
CA ARG A 234 15.84 -4.71 -5.01
C ARG A 234 14.83 -5.64 -4.33
N ILE A 235 15.25 -6.85 -3.95
CA ILE A 235 14.39 -7.85 -3.30
C ILE A 235 13.80 -7.31 -1.99
N ILE A 236 14.64 -6.68 -1.16
CA ILE A 236 14.20 -6.12 0.13
C ILE A 236 13.23 -4.97 -0.06
N THR A 237 13.51 -4.06 -1.00
CA THR A 237 12.64 -2.92 -1.28
C THR A 237 11.28 -3.38 -1.82
N GLU A 238 11.25 -4.34 -2.75
CA GLU A 238 10.02 -4.96 -3.24
C GLU A 238 9.21 -5.60 -2.11
N THR A 239 9.88 -6.34 -1.21
CA THR A 239 9.24 -6.98 -0.05
C THR A 239 8.64 -5.97 0.93
N LEU A 240 9.32 -4.84 1.19
CA LEU A 240 8.83 -3.77 2.08
C LEU A 240 7.64 -3.02 1.48
N VAL A 241 7.64 -2.83 0.15
CA VAL A 241 6.53 -2.22 -0.58
C VAL A 241 5.28 -3.11 -0.47
N LEU A 242 5.42 -4.42 -0.72
CA LEU A 242 4.32 -5.38 -0.57
C LEU A 242 3.75 -5.37 0.85
N ARG A 243 4.62 -5.34 1.88
CA ARG A 243 4.18 -5.25 3.28
C ARG A 243 3.44 -3.95 3.58
N GLY A 244 3.90 -2.82 3.02
CA GLY A 244 3.24 -1.51 3.17
C GLY A 244 1.85 -1.48 2.53
N GLN A 245 1.71 -2.10 1.35
CA GLN A 245 0.41 -2.25 0.68
C GLN A 245 -0.56 -3.10 1.51
N ILE A 246 -0.09 -4.23 2.06
CA ILE A 246 -0.88 -5.09 2.95
C ILE A 246 -1.38 -4.33 4.19
N ALA A 247 -0.51 -3.54 4.83
CA ALA A 247 -0.90 -2.72 5.98
C ALA A 247 -1.91 -1.63 5.61
N ALA A 248 -1.75 -1.01 4.43
CA ALA A 248 -2.71 -0.03 3.92
C ALA A 248 -4.07 -0.66 3.59
N ILE A 249 -4.09 -1.90 3.09
CA ILE A 249 -5.31 -2.68 2.87
C ILE A 249 -6.02 -2.97 4.19
N ALA A 250 -5.30 -3.42 5.22
CA ALA A 250 -5.87 -3.67 6.55
C ALA A 250 -6.47 -2.39 7.18
N ALA A 251 -5.83 -1.23 6.99
CA ALA A 251 -6.31 0.05 7.51
C ALA A 251 -7.61 0.55 6.84
N ARG A 252 -7.95 0.05 5.65
CA ARG A 252 -9.17 0.44 4.91
C ARG A 252 -10.44 -0.29 5.36
N GLY A 253 -10.36 -1.20 6.32
CA GLY A 253 -11.53 -1.85 6.89
C GLY A 253 -12.16 -2.91 5.98
N GLY A 254 -11.35 -3.61 5.18
CA GLY A 254 -11.78 -4.90 4.64
C GLY A 254 -12.20 -5.79 5.81
N GLY A 255 -13.46 -6.22 5.83
CA GLY A 255 -14.03 -7.07 6.89
C GLY A 255 -13.17 -8.31 7.12
N GLU A 256 -13.47 -9.07 8.17
CA GLU A 256 -12.69 -10.18 8.75
C GLU A 256 -12.15 -11.28 7.80
N GLU A 257 -12.34 -11.16 6.48
CA GLU A 257 -11.76 -11.97 5.40
C GLU A 257 -10.72 -11.21 4.51
N GLY A 258 -10.24 -10.05 4.94
CA GLY A 258 -9.11 -9.35 4.29
C GLY A 258 -7.77 -9.85 4.83
N LEU A 259 -7.16 -10.83 4.13
CA LEU A 259 -6.00 -11.64 4.56
C LEU A 259 -6.29 -12.37 5.86
N SER A 260 -6.79 -13.61 5.75
CA SER A 260 -7.05 -14.50 6.89
C SER A 260 -5.98 -14.31 7.95
N ALA A 261 -6.38 -14.08 9.20
CA ALA A 261 -5.44 -13.98 10.32
C ALA A 261 -4.45 -15.15 10.35
N GLU A 262 -4.83 -16.28 9.76
CA GLU A 262 -4.00 -17.45 9.50
C GLU A 262 -2.87 -17.20 8.49
N LEU A 263 -3.11 -16.44 7.41
CA LEU A 263 -2.10 -16.08 6.41
C LEU A 263 -1.13 -15.03 6.95
N LEU A 264 -1.61 -14.05 7.74
CA LEU A 264 -0.73 -13.11 8.45
C LEU A 264 0.09 -13.83 9.53
N ALA A 265 -0.54 -14.70 10.32
CA ALA A 265 0.17 -15.53 11.29
C ALA A 265 1.12 -16.53 10.62
N PHE A 266 0.82 -17.00 9.40
CA PHE A 266 1.70 -17.84 8.61
C PHE A 266 2.90 -17.04 8.13
N VAL A 267 2.71 -15.87 7.51
CA VAL A 267 3.81 -14.99 7.07
C VAL A 267 4.67 -14.56 8.25
N SER A 268 4.08 -14.13 9.38
CA SER A 268 4.85 -13.77 10.58
C SER A 268 5.63 -14.96 11.15
N ARG A 269 5.08 -16.18 11.06
CA ARG A 269 5.74 -17.41 11.54
C ARG A 269 6.86 -17.85 10.61
N GLU A 270 6.67 -17.79 9.30
CA GLU A 270 7.71 -18.14 8.33
C GLU A 270 8.84 -17.11 8.30
N VAL A 271 8.53 -15.81 8.46
CA VAL A 271 9.55 -14.76 8.66
C VAL A 271 10.31 -14.97 9.97
N GLY A 272 9.63 -15.38 11.04
CA GLY A 272 10.27 -15.74 12.31
C GLY A 272 11.22 -16.95 12.18
N LYS A 273 10.79 -18.01 11.49
CA LYS A 273 11.62 -19.19 11.22
C LYS A 273 12.84 -18.87 10.37
N ALA A 274 12.68 -18.05 9.33
CA ALA A 274 13.81 -17.61 8.51
C ALA A 274 14.82 -16.80 9.35
N GLY A 275 14.35 -16.01 10.32
CA GLY A 275 15.21 -15.29 11.27
C GLY A 275 15.92 -16.20 12.30
N GLU A 276 15.33 -17.34 12.65
CA GLU A 276 15.95 -18.35 13.52
C GLU A 276 16.94 -19.24 12.75
N GLU A 277 16.63 -19.63 11.51
CA GLU A 277 17.55 -20.38 10.63
C GLU A 277 18.80 -19.56 10.28
N PHE A 278 18.66 -18.24 10.07
CA PHE A 278 19.80 -17.34 9.85
C PHE A 278 20.67 -17.15 11.10
N ARG A 279 20.07 -17.20 12.30
CA ARG A 279 20.81 -17.15 13.57
C ARG A 279 21.49 -18.47 13.94
N GLY A 280 21.08 -19.57 13.32
CA GLY A 280 21.51 -20.93 13.64
C GLY A 280 22.65 -21.50 12.78
N GLN A 281 23.13 -20.80 11.76
CA GLN A 281 24.27 -21.28 10.96
C GLN A 281 25.59 -20.91 11.63
N PRO A 282 26.38 -21.88 12.15
CA PRO A 282 27.69 -21.60 12.70
C PRO A 282 28.64 -21.24 11.55
N ASP A 283 29.42 -20.19 11.77
CA ASP A 283 30.43 -19.60 10.91
C ASP A 283 31.36 -20.67 10.30
N GLN A 284 31.05 -21.10 9.07
CA GLN A 284 31.94 -21.95 8.27
C GLN A 284 32.77 -21.06 7.36
N SER A 285 33.75 -20.37 7.94
CA SER A 285 34.85 -19.74 7.19
C SER A 285 36.12 -19.70 8.04
N ALA A 286 36.86 -20.80 8.03
CA ALA A 286 38.31 -20.88 8.24
C ALA A 286 38.81 -22.07 7.38
N PRO A 287 39.96 -21.96 6.71
CA PRO A 287 41.23 -21.55 7.31
C PRO A 287 41.87 -20.27 6.74
#